data_AF-A0A9D7N981-F1
#
_entry.id   AF-A0A9D7N981-F1
#
_cell.length_a   1.000
_cell.length_b   1.000
_cell.length_c   1.000
_cell.angle_alpha   90.00
_cell.angle_beta   90.00
_cell.angle_gamma   90.00
#
_symmetry.space_group_name_H-M   'P 1'
#
loop_
_entity.id
_entity.type
_entity.pdbx_description
1 polymer ?
#
loop_
_entity_poly.entity_id
_entity_poly.type
_entity_poly.pdbx_seq_one_letter_code
_entity_poly.pdbx_strand_id
1 'polypeptide(L)'
;MRLASPLLSAALLAAALAAPASAQRLAHAVNDDGLLNGSLALGWPVAQAAMKGVAPRALQVTAAQVITGESSGAMHLEIWTHDPALNRPGTSLGATASWNLTRVNCWQGERFAQPVALAAGQEFWLVWWTTMFCQASFSSAPANVDYCYSADGGFTWQQSAPGVNYSQACKYRLYEAGNVGTAQLYGAGKPGTGGLVPAIGVCGFPAIGNPLDVTLDLAARRAPAVLLIGSQGNAPLGPMGTLLVIPVGQIPVTTGSIFSPAPLAGAATLSFAVPFDPTLRGAPVALQWWVLDAGAVESLSHSDGVLVTLG
;
A
#
# COMPACT_ATOMS: atom_id res chain seq x y z
N MET A 1 -23.66 45.86 12.93
CA MET A 1 -22.69 44.77 13.12
C MET A 1 -22.51 44.09 11.77
N ARG A 2 -21.44 44.42 11.03
CA ARG A 2 -21.24 43.97 9.64
C ARG A 2 -20.53 42.62 9.64
N LEU A 3 -21.16 41.61 9.04
CA LEU A 3 -20.55 40.32 8.76
C LEU A 3 -19.44 40.52 7.72
N ALA A 4 -18.19 40.25 8.12
CA ALA A 4 -17.06 40.21 7.20
C ALA A 4 -17.22 38.99 6.28
N SER A 5 -17.10 39.24 4.97
CA SER A 5 -17.27 38.26 3.90
C SER A 5 -16.08 37.28 3.86
N PRO A 6 -16.28 35.95 3.80
CA PRO A 6 -15.20 34.95 3.82
C PRO A 6 -14.47 34.78 2.47
N LEU A 7 -14.66 35.70 1.51
CA LEU A 7 -14.05 35.63 0.17
C LEU A 7 -12.58 36.06 0.12
N LEU A 8 -11.91 36.24 1.28
CA LEU A 8 -10.54 36.74 1.38
C LEU A 8 -9.50 35.71 1.89
N SER A 9 -9.79 34.41 1.77
CA SER A 9 -8.79 33.34 2.00
C SER A 9 -8.11 32.83 0.71
N ALA A 10 -8.36 33.46 -0.44
CA ALA A 10 -7.89 32.98 -1.75
C ALA A 10 -6.62 33.67 -2.28
N ALA A 11 -5.98 34.60 -1.56
CA ALA A 11 -4.96 35.48 -2.16
C ALA A 11 -3.60 35.59 -1.42
N LEU A 12 -3.34 34.84 -0.35
CA LEU A 12 -2.11 35.01 0.44
C LEU A 12 -1.51 33.65 0.87
N LEU A 13 -0.87 32.95 -0.07
CA LEU A 13 0.42 32.28 0.19
C LEU A 13 1.16 31.88 -1.10
N ALA A 14 1.20 32.79 -2.08
CA ALA A 14 2.23 32.78 -3.11
C ALA A 14 3.51 33.40 -2.53
N ALA A 15 4.25 32.66 -1.69
CA ALA A 15 5.67 32.88 -1.39
C ALA A 15 6.20 31.83 -0.40
N ALA A 16 6.34 30.59 -0.86
CA ALA A 16 7.37 29.69 -0.35
C ALA A 16 8.16 29.19 -1.56
N LEU A 17 9.18 29.96 -1.94
CA LEU A 17 10.31 29.45 -2.71
C LEU A 17 11.13 28.52 -1.80
N ALA A 18 10.53 27.40 -1.41
CA ALA A 18 11.30 26.20 -1.16
C ALA A 18 11.51 25.57 -2.54
N ALA A 19 12.72 25.11 -2.84
CA ALA A 19 12.92 24.21 -3.97
C ALA A 19 11.78 23.17 -3.93
N PRO A 20 11.21 22.76 -5.08
CA PRO A 20 10.31 21.62 -5.05
C PRO A 20 11.14 20.48 -4.46
N ALA A 21 10.90 20.16 -3.20
CA ALA A 21 10.84 18.76 -2.86
C ALA A 21 9.91 18.23 -3.95
N SER A 22 10.47 17.42 -4.87
CA SER A 22 9.71 16.69 -5.89
C SER A 22 8.60 15.91 -5.17
N ALA A 23 7.62 15.21 -5.75
CA ALA A 23 6.67 14.34 -5.01
C ALA A 23 7.09 12.86 -5.17
N GLN A 24 6.99 11.95 -4.17
CA GLN A 24 7.40 10.57 -4.48
C GLN A 24 6.42 10.08 -5.51
N ARG A 25 6.90 9.86 -6.72
CA ARG A 25 6.07 9.66 -7.88
C ARG A 25 6.28 8.24 -8.34
N LEU A 26 5.18 7.52 -8.57
CA LEU A 26 5.25 6.20 -9.18
C LEU A 26 6.02 6.32 -10.50
N ALA A 27 7.17 5.66 -10.55
CA ALA A 27 8.13 5.81 -11.63
C ALA A 27 8.13 4.59 -12.55
N HIS A 28 7.94 3.41 -11.96
CA HIS A 28 7.85 2.14 -12.64
C HIS A 28 7.04 1.16 -11.77
N ALA A 29 6.22 0.32 -12.39
CA ALA A 29 5.45 -0.69 -11.69
C ALA A 29 5.32 -1.94 -12.56
N VAL A 30 5.22 -3.10 -11.91
CA VAL A 30 4.97 -4.36 -12.59
C VAL A 30 3.80 -5.06 -11.92
N ASN A 31 2.83 -5.48 -12.74
CA ASN A 31 1.59 -6.13 -12.31
C ASN A 31 0.85 -5.32 -11.23
N ASP A 32 0.64 -4.04 -11.55
CA ASP A 32 0.14 -3.02 -10.63
C ASP A 32 -1.38 -3.11 -10.36
N ASP A 33 -1.84 -4.29 -9.98
CA ASP A 33 -3.19 -4.51 -9.50
C ASP A 33 -3.16 -4.73 -7.98
N GLY A 34 -4.05 -4.04 -7.26
CA GLY A 34 -4.12 -4.06 -5.78
C GLY A 34 -4.64 -5.37 -5.18
N LEU A 35 -4.83 -6.42 -5.98
CA LEU A 35 -5.40 -7.69 -5.49
C LEU A 35 -4.30 -8.63 -5.01
N LEU A 36 -4.46 -9.24 -3.83
CA LEU A 36 -3.60 -10.34 -3.41
C LEU A 36 -4.02 -11.62 -4.15
N ASN A 37 -3.53 -11.80 -5.38
CA ASN A 37 -3.73 -12.99 -6.20
C ASN A 37 -2.59 -14.01 -5.95
N GLY A 38 -2.91 -15.31 -6.01
CA GLY A 38 -1.93 -16.40 -5.96
C GLY A 38 -0.97 -16.29 -4.78
N SER A 39 -1.39 -16.72 -3.59
CA SER A 39 -0.55 -16.57 -2.41
C SER A 39 0.52 -17.66 -2.32
N LEU A 40 1.78 -17.26 -2.41
CA LEU A 40 2.91 -18.07 -1.95
C LEU A 40 3.31 -17.59 -0.56
N ALA A 41 3.23 -18.47 0.42
CA ALA A 41 3.86 -18.22 1.71
C ALA A 41 5.39 -18.25 1.53
N LEU A 42 6.04 -17.13 1.81
CA LEU A 42 7.49 -16.98 1.91
C LEU A 42 7.92 -17.08 3.38
N GLY A 43 9.22 -17.27 3.62
CA GLY A 43 9.79 -17.17 4.97
C GLY A 43 10.38 -18.44 5.58
N TRP A 44 10.23 -19.61 4.95
CA TRP A 44 11.11 -20.77 5.20
C TRP A 44 10.99 -21.83 4.08
N PRO A 45 12.10 -22.31 3.49
CA PRO A 45 13.48 -21.89 3.69
C PRO A 45 13.82 -20.56 3.01
N VAL A 46 12.88 -19.95 2.30
CA VAL A 46 13.09 -18.70 1.55
C VAL A 46 13.27 -17.53 2.52
N ALA A 47 14.48 -17.02 2.64
CA ALA A 47 14.78 -15.79 3.38
C ALA A 47 14.58 -14.54 2.49
N GLN A 48 14.74 -14.71 1.18
CA GLN A 48 14.71 -13.61 0.21
C GLN A 48 14.05 -14.01 -1.10
N ALA A 49 13.35 -13.06 -1.66
CA ALA A 49 12.67 -13.10 -2.93
C ALA A 49 13.23 -12.01 -3.85
N ALA A 50 13.65 -12.32 -5.06
CA ALA A 50 14.20 -11.35 -6.00
C ALA A 50 13.40 -11.31 -7.28
N MET A 51 13.01 -10.11 -7.70
CA MET A 51 12.15 -9.87 -8.86
C MET A 51 12.93 -9.06 -9.89
N LYS A 52 13.11 -9.61 -11.10
CA LYS A 52 13.84 -8.93 -12.17
C LYS A 52 13.04 -7.77 -12.73
N GLY A 53 13.72 -6.71 -13.13
CA GLY A 53 13.14 -5.58 -13.81
C GLY A 53 14.09 -4.97 -14.83
N VAL A 54 13.54 -4.13 -15.70
CA VAL A 54 14.31 -3.30 -16.63
C VAL A 54 13.84 -1.87 -16.42
N ALA A 55 14.77 -0.96 -16.14
CA ALA A 55 14.43 0.45 -15.97
C ALA A 55 14.02 1.04 -17.34
N PRO A 56 12.77 1.49 -17.53
CA PRO A 56 12.30 1.96 -18.84
C PRO A 56 12.93 3.28 -19.29
N ARG A 57 13.52 4.01 -18.34
CA ARG A 57 14.27 5.26 -18.51
C ARG A 57 15.28 5.38 -17.37
N ALA A 58 16.08 6.44 -17.35
CA ALA A 58 16.85 6.74 -16.15
C ALA A 58 15.92 7.04 -14.97
N LEU A 59 16.18 6.41 -13.83
CA LEU A 59 15.40 6.52 -12.60
C LEU A 59 16.30 6.91 -11.41
N GLN A 60 15.75 7.72 -10.50
CA GLN A 60 16.32 7.95 -9.16
C GLN A 60 15.37 7.38 -8.11
N VAL A 61 15.45 6.07 -7.90
CA VAL A 61 14.50 5.33 -7.06
C VAL A 61 14.71 5.66 -5.59
N THR A 62 13.67 6.14 -4.91
CA THR A 62 13.72 6.56 -3.50
C THR A 62 12.81 5.75 -2.59
N ALA A 63 11.87 4.98 -3.14
CA ALA A 63 11.11 3.99 -2.40
C ALA A 63 10.73 2.83 -3.32
N ALA A 64 10.40 1.71 -2.70
CA ALA A 64 9.80 0.57 -3.38
C ALA A 64 8.70 -0.02 -2.52
N GLN A 65 7.75 -0.68 -3.17
CA GLN A 65 6.70 -1.45 -2.51
C GLN A 65 6.51 -2.79 -3.20
N VAL A 66 6.07 -3.76 -2.41
CA VAL A 66 5.58 -5.06 -2.84
C VAL A 66 4.20 -5.27 -2.24
N ILE A 67 3.36 -6.07 -2.87
CA ILE A 67 2.07 -6.43 -2.27
C ILE A 67 2.24 -7.66 -1.37
N THR A 68 1.96 -7.48 -0.08
CA THR A 68 2.18 -8.49 0.96
C THR A 68 1.26 -8.27 2.16
N GLY A 69 1.26 -9.22 3.10
CA GLY A 69 0.46 -9.18 4.32
C GLY A 69 0.46 -10.53 5.06
N GLU A 70 -0.60 -10.80 5.82
CA GLU A 70 -0.89 -12.01 6.64
C GLU A 70 0.10 -12.35 7.77
N SER A 71 1.29 -11.77 7.78
CA SER A 71 2.27 -11.90 8.85
C SER A 71 2.64 -10.54 9.43
N SER A 72 3.53 -10.54 10.42
CA SER A 72 4.08 -9.34 11.04
C SER A 72 5.55 -9.56 11.34
N GLY A 73 6.38 -8.55 11.12
CA GLY A 73 7.81 -8.63 11.39
C GLY A 73 8.60 -7.61 10.60
N ALA A 74 9.88 -7.48 10.92
CA ALA A 74 10.78 -6.61 10.16
C ALA A 74 10.98 -7.16 8.74
N MET A 75 10.86 -6.29 7.76
CA MET A 75 11.08 -6.56 6.35
C MET A 75 12.00 -5.50 5.77
N HIS A 76 12.61 -5.79 4.64
CA HIS A 76 13.23 -4.76 3.85
C HIS A 76 13.29 -5.06 2.35
N LEU A 77 13.47 -3.99 1.57
CA LEU A 77 13.71 -4.04 0.14
C LEU A 77 15.10 -3.47 -0.18
N GLU A 78 15.71 -4.03 -1.22
CA GLU A 78 16.98 -3.59 -1.79
C GLU A 78 16.92 -3.68 -3.31
N ILE A 79 17.77 -2.92 -3.99
CA ILE A 79 17.92 -3.01 -5.44
C ILE A 79 19.32 -3.53 -5.74
N TRP A 80 19.43 -4.53 -6.59
CA TRP A 80 20.68 -5.21 -6.93
C TRP A 80 20.93 -5.14 -8.44
N THR A 81 22.19 -5.18 -8.85
CA THR A 81 22.57 -5.33 -10.26
C THR A 81 22.13 -6.67 -10.81
N HIS A 82 21.96 -6.76 -12.13
CA HIS A 82 21.82 -8.04 -12.82
C HIS A 82 23.20 -8.66 -13.10
N ASP A 83 23.40 -9.93 -12.72
CA ASP A 83 24.52 -10.75 -13.19
C ASP A 83 24.08 -11.51 -14.46
N PRO A 84 24.52 -11.09 -15.65
CA PRO A 84 24.08 -11.69 -16.91
C PRO A 84 24.67 -13.09 -17.16
N ALA A 85 25.79 -13.44 -16.52
CA ALA A 85 26.41 -14.75 -16.72
C ALA A 85 25.59 -15.86 -16.03
N LEU A 86 24.95 -15.53 -14.91
CA LEU A 86 24.22 -16.48 -14.08
C LEU A 86 22.71 -16.18 -14.04
N ASN A 87 22.26 -15.14 -14.76
CA ASN A 87 20.89 -14.63 -14.80
C ASN A 87 20.25 -14.54 -13.39
N ARG A 88 20.90 -13.81 -12.48
CA ARG A 88 20.52 -13.70 -11.06
C ARG A 88 20.90 -12.34 -10.46
N PRO A 89 20.50 -12.03 -9.22
CA PRO A 89 21.00 -10.85 -8.51
C PRO A 89 22.53 -10.88 -8.37
N GLY A 90 23.17 -9.76 -8.67
CA GLY A 90 24.61 -9.55 -8.57
C GLY A 90 25.00 -8.88 -7.24
N THR A 91 25.29 -7.58 -7.29
CA THR A 91 25.68 -6.77 -6.12
C THR A 91 24.58 -5.78 -5.74
N SER A 92 24.34 -5.59 -4.44
CA SER A 92 23.44 -4.52 -3.97
C SER A 92 23.90 -3.13 -4.48
N LEU A 93 22.96 -2.33 -4.96
CA LEU A 93 23.18 -1.02 -5.58
C LEU A 93 23.03 0.15 -4.60
N GLY A 94 22.68 -0.09 -3.34
CA GLY A 94 22.50 1.02 -2.41
C GLY A 94 21.91 0.63 -1.08
N ALA A 95 21.33 1.64 -0.42
CA ALA A 95 20.76 1.51 0.90
C ALA A 95 19.45 0.71 0.89
N THR A 96 19.15 0.15 2.05
CA THR A 96 17.96 -0.66 2.33
C THR A 96 16.73 0.21 2.64
N ALA A 97 15.54 -0.24 2.24
CA ALA A 97 14.25 0.30 2.67
C ALA A 97 13.59 -0.65 3.67
N SER A 98 13.64 -0.32 4.96
CA SER A 98 13.18 -1.21 6.05
C SER A 98 11.87 -0.74 6.66
N TRP A 99 10.94 -1.68 6.91
CA TRP A 99 9.69 -1.41 7.61
C TRP A 99 9.24 -2.62 8.45
N ASN A 100 8.20 -2.43 9.26
CA ASN A 100 7.51 -3.53 9.92
C ASN A 100 6.27 -3.92 9.11
N LEU A 101 6.23 -5.17 8.63
CA LEU A 101 5.08 -5.75 7.96
C LEU A 101 3.85 -5.69 8.86
N THR A 102 2.73 -5.26 8.28
CA THR A 102 1.42 -5.41 8.88
C THR A 102 0.70 -6.60 8.26
N ARG A 103 -0.26 -7.16 9.01
CA ARG A 103 -1.08 -8.29 8.53
C ARG A 103 -2.04 -7.93 7.41
N VAL A 104 -2.22 -6.63 7.14
CA VAL A 104 -3.12 -6.13 6.11
C VAL A 104 -2.54 -6.44 4.73
N ASN A 105 -3.30 -7.12 3.89
CA ASN A 105 -2.90 -7.39 2.51
C ASN A 105 -2.99 -6.14 1.66
N CYS A 106 -1.85 -5.53 1.33
CA CYS A 106 -1.78 -4.35 0.48
C CYS A 106 -0.37 -4.10 -0.03
N TRP A 107 -0.18 -3.01 -0.79
CA TRP A 107 1.12 -2.49 -1.15
C TRP A 107 1.87 -1.96 0.08
N GLN A 108 2.89 -2.68 0.52
CA GLN A 108 3.74 -2.33 1.66
C GLN A 108 5.20 -2.18 1.24
N GLY A 109 5.91 -1.28 1.89
CA GLY A 109 7.28 -0.93 1.58
C GLY A 109 7.61 0.43 2.16
N GLU A 110 8.81 0.92 1.88
CA GLU A 110 9.34 2.13 2.52
C GLU A 110 10.32 2.86 1.60
N ARG A 111 10.74 4.05 2.03
CA ARG A 111 11.84 4.79 1.44
C ARG A 111 13.17 4.11 1.67
N PHE A 112 14.00 4.10 0.63
CA PHE A 112 15.41 3.75 0.75
C PHE A 112 16.14 4.86 1.53
N ALA A 113 17.11 4.49 2.36
CA ALA A 113 17.88 5.49 3.11
C ALA A 113 18.67 6.45 2.19
N GLN A 114 18.94 6.04 0.95
CA GLN A 114 19.53 6.85 -0.11
C GLN A 114 18.89 6.49 -1.46
N PRO A 115 18.72 7.46 -2.38
CA PRO A 115 18.25 7.18 -3.73
C PRO A 115 19.16 6.20 -4.48
N VAL A 116 18.57 5.28 -5.25
CA VAL A 116 19.27 4.36 -6.14
C VAL A 116 19.13 4.82 -7.58
N ALA A 117 20.26 5.12 -8.23
CA ALA A 117 20.30 5.51 -9.63
C ALA A 117 20.25 4.27 -10.54
N LEU A 118 19.30 4.23 -11.48
CA LEU A 118 19.24 3.23 -12.54
C LEU A 118 19.32 3.92 -13.90
N ALA A 119 20.16 3.42 -14.80
CA ALA A 119 20.24 3.90 -16.17
C ALA A 119 19.06 3.38 -17.02
N ALA A 120 18.73 4.08 -18.10
CA ALA A 120 17.72 3.60 -19.05
C ALA A 120 18.13 2.26 -19.67
N GLY A 121 17.21 1.29 -19.68
CA GLY A 121 17.45 -0.07 -20.16
C GLY A 121 18.25 -0.95 -19.20
N GLN A 122 18.66 -0.45 -18.03
CA GLN A 122 19.42 -1.24 -17.07
C GLN A 122 18.53 -2.35 -16.48
N GLU A 123 19.01 -3.59 -16.57
CA GLU A 123 18.45 -4.71 -15.82
C GLU A 123 18.82 -4.61 -14.34
N PHE A 124 17.85 -4.85 -13.47
CA PHE A 124 18.02 -4.82 -12.02
C PHE A 124 17.20 -5.93 -11.37
N TRP A 125 17.44 -6.16 -10.08
CA TRP A 125 16.60 -6.99 -9.23
C TRP A 125 16.11 -6.19 -8.04
N LEU A 126 14.81 -6.22 -7.80
CA LEU A 126 14.24 -5.80 -6.52
C LEU A 126 14.29 -7.02 -5.58
N VAL A 127 15.14 -6.95 -4.57
CA VAL A 127 15.30 -8.01 -3.57
C VAL A 127 14.47 -7.66 -2.34
N TRP A 128 13.58 -8.57 -1.98
CA TRP A 128 12.69 -8.49 -0.85
C TRP A 128 13.12 -9.50 0.22
N TRP A 129 13.49 -8.97 1.37
CA TRP A 129 13.87 -9.75 2.54
C TRP A 129 12.65 -10.03 3.39
N THR A 130 12.39 -11.32 3.59
CA THR A 130 11.13 -11.81 4.12
C THR A 130 11.23 -12.28 5.56
N THR A 131 10.17 -12.05 6.33
CA THR A 131 9.92 -12.74 7.60
C THR A 131 9.16 -14.05 7.36
N MET A 132 9.11 -14.90 8.38
CA MET A 132 8.35 -16.15 8.35
C MET A 132 6.86 -15.92 8.01
N PHE A 133 6.37 -16.70 7.04
CA PHE A 133 4.97 -16.77 6.60
C PHE A 133 4.38 -15.49 6.01
N CYS A 134 5.20 -14.51 5.61
CA CYS A 134 4.67 -13.40 4.80
C CYS A 134 4.21 -13.94 3.43
N GLN A 135 3.15 -13.36 2.88
CA GLN A 135 2.64 -13.80 1.59
C GLN A 135 3.14 -12.87 0.49
N ALA A 136 3.69 -13.45 -0.57
CA ALA A 136 3.89 -12.77 -1.83
C ALA A 136 2.59 -12.87 -2.64
N SER A 137 2.17 -11.77 -3.27
CA SER A 137 1.17 -11.88 -4.34
C SER A 137 1.83 -11.91 -5.70
N PHE A 138 1.35 -12.83 -6.52
CA PHE A 138 1.66 -12.89 -7.93
C PHE A 138 0.40 -12.63 -8.75
N SER A 139 0.55 -11.97 -9.88
CA SER A 139 -0.55 -11.82 -10.82
C SER A 139 -0.77 -13.13 -11.59
N SER A 140 -2.03 -13.36 -11.95
CA SER A 140 -2.42 -14.41 -12.90
C SER A 140 -2.09 -14.03 -14.36
N ALA A 141 -1.61 -12.81 -14.59
CA ALA A 141 -1.07 -12.40 -15.88
C ALA A 141 0.10 -13.33 -16.29
N PRO A 142 0.29 -13.58 -17.60
CA PRO A 142 1.37 -14.45 -18.06
C PRO A 142 2.74 -13.96 -17.56
N ALA A 143 3.58 -14.93 -17.17
CA ALA A 143 4.95 -14.76 -16.71
C ALA A 143 5.73 -13.71 -17.52
N ASN A 144 6.00 -12.55 -16.96
CA ASN A 144 6.83 -11.53 -17.61
C ASN A 144 7.97 -11.02 -16.72
N VAL A 145 8.17 -11.64 -15.55
CA VAL A 145 9.23 -11.27 -14.61
C VAL A 145 9.96 -12.51 -14.16
N ASP A 146 11.27 -12.55 -14.41
CA ASP A 146 12.13 -13.57 -13.81
C ASP A 146 12.17 -13.40 -12.29
N TYR A 147 12.13 -14.53 -11.58
CA TYR A 147 12.13 -14.58 -10.14
C TYR A 147 13.21 -15.54 -9.64
N CYS A 148 13.94 -15.12 -8.61
CA CYS A 148 14.92 -15.93 -7.89
C CYS A 148 14.63 -15.88 -6.40
N TYR A 149 15.11 -16.86 -5.66
CA TYR A 149 15.09 -16.82 -4.20
C TYR A 149 16.42 -17.23 -3.59
N SER A 150 16.62 -16.83 -2.35
CA SER A 150 17.77 -17.23 -1.55
C SER A 150 17.32 -17.66 -0.15
N ALA A 151 17.98 -18.71 0.36
CA ALA A 151 17.79 -19.22 1.72
C ALA A 151 18.94 -18.84 2.66
N ASP A 152 20.04 -18.30 2.13
CA ASP A 152 21.30 -18.11 2.86
C ASP A 152 21.70 -16.66 3.06
N GLY A 153 20.84 -15.70 2.71
CA GLY A 153 21.21 -14.29 2.83
C GLY A 153 21.70 -13.67 1.51
N GLY A 154 21.46 -14.32 0.38
CA GLY A 154 21.80 -13.81 -0.95
C GLY A 154 23.16 -14.29 -1.45
N PHE A 155 23.80 -15.23 -0.75
CA PHE A 155 25.05 -15.85 -1.21
C PHE A 155 24.79 -16.81 -2.37
N THR A 156 23.70 -17.58 -2.29
CA THR A 156 23.23 -18.41 -3.39
C THR A 156 21.82 -18.03 -3.79
N TRP A 157 21.63 -17.91 -5.11
CA TRP A 157 20.34 -17.68 -5.73
C TRP A 157 19.93 -18.91 -6.49
N GLN A 158 18.73 -19.38 -6.20
CA GLN A 158 18.12 -20.52 -6.87
C GLN A 158 17.06 -19.96 -7.82
N GLN A 159 17.20 -20.29 -9.11
CA GLN A 159 16.13 -20.12 -10.07
C GLN A 159 15.13 -21.24 -9.83
N SER A 160 13.85 -20.88 -9.71
CA SER A 160 12.69 -21.78 -9.57
C SER A 160 12.92 -23.09 -8.79
N ALA A 161 12.47 -23.15 -7.54
CA ALA A 161 12.41 -24.39 -6.75
C ALA A 161 11.61 -25.49 -7.51
N PRO A 162 12.03 -26.76 -7.43
CA PRO A 162 11.25 -27.87 -7.99
C PRO A 162 9.83 -27.89 -7.43
N GLY A 163 8.81 -27.88 -8.30
CA GLY A 163 7.39 -28.00 -7.90
C GLY A 163 6.63 -26.70 -7.69
N VAL A 164 7.26 -25.55 -7.86
CA VAL A 164 6.57 -24.25 -7.86
C VAL A 164 6.78 -23.62 -9.24
N ASN A 165 5.68 -23.39 -9.96
CA ASN A 165 5.70 -22.68 -11.24
C ASN A 165 5.92 -21.19 -10.96
N TYR A 166 7.16 -20.77 -10.78
CA TYR A 166 7.56 -19.36 -10.60
C TYR A 166 7.47 -18.53 -11.89
N SER A 167 6.73 -19.00 -12.88
CA SER A 167 6.28 -18.22 -14.03
C SER A 167 5.11 -17.30 -13.67
N GLN A 168 4.92 -16.96 -12.39
CA GLN A 168 3.88 -16.05 -11.97
C GLN A 168 4.44 -14.64 -11.87
N ALA A 169 3.65 -13.69 -12.35
CA ALA A 169 4.13 -12.34 -12.58
C ALA A 169 4.18 -11.59 -11.24
N CYS A 170 5.40 -11.39 -10.70
CA CYS A 170 5.62 -10.72 -9.42
C CYS A 170 5.12 -9.28 -9.46
N LYS A 171 4.82 -8.72 -8.28
CA LYS A 171 4.21 -7.40 -8.16
C LYS A 171 5.09 -6.45 -7.36
N TYR A 172 5.50 -5.35 -7.99
CA TYR A 172 6.27 -4.31 -7.32
C TYR A 172 5.98 -2.91 -7.88
N ARG A 173 6.22 -1.89 -7.07
CA ARG A 173 6.22 -0.47 -7.45
C ARG A 173 7.57 0.14 -7.08
N LEU A 174 8.10 0.99 -7.95
CA LEU A 174 9.27 1.83 -7.69
C LEU A 174 8.86 3.30 -7.78
N TYR A 175 9.36 4.11 -6.85
CA TYR A 175 9.02 5.52 -6.75
C TYR A 175 10.26 6.39 -6.85
N GLU A 176 10.18 7.51 -7.57
CA GLU A 176 11.20 8.57 -7.53
C GLU A 176 10.94 9.54 -6.38
N ALA A 177 11.86 10.49 -6.15
CA ALA A 177 11.84 11.35 -4.96
C ALA A 177 10.61 12.24 -4.83
N GLY A 178 10.07 12.37 -3.59
CA GLY A 178 9.41 13.60 -3.18
C GLY A 178 8.30 13.71 -2.08
N ASN A 179 7.59 14.86 -1.94
CA ASN A 179 6.30 15.20 -1.32
C ASN A 179 5.35 14.01 -1.35
N VAL A 180 5.49 13.23 -0.31
CA VAL A 180 4.46 12.32 0.11
C VAL A 180 3.68 13.04 1.16
N GLY A 181 2.38 12.87 1.07
CA GLY A 181 1.46 13.22 2.10
C GLY A 181 1.65 12.44 3.39
N THR A 182 0.61 12.44 4.22
CA THR A 182 0.55 11.63 5.43
C THR A 182 -0.79 10.91 5.48
N ALA A 183 -0.84 9.80 6.21
CA ALA A 183 -2.08 9.14 6.59
C ALA A 183 -2.07 8.96 8.11
N GLN A 184 -3.10 9.45 8.78
CA GLN A 184 -3.21 9.39 10.25
C GLN A 184 -4.56 8.84 10.66
N LEU A 185 -4.55 7.77 11.46
CA LEU A 185 -5.77 7.24 12.08
C LEU A 185 -6.29 8.20 13.15
N TYR A 186 -7.61 8.29 13.29
CA TYR A 186 -8.28 9.09 14.31
C TYR A 186 -9.66 8.54 14.68
N GLY A 187 -10.15 8.92 15.85
CA GLY A 187 -11.41 8.41 16.39
C GLY A 187 -11.31 6.97 16.88
N ALA A 188 -12.46 6.35 17.08
CA ALA A 188 -12.57 4.96 17.49
C ALA A 188 -13.62 4.26 16.60
N GLY A 189 -13.26 3.08 16.09
CA GLY A 189 -14.16 2.17 15.40
C GLY A 189 -15.18 1.55 16.35
N LYS A 190 -16.18 0.88 15.75
CA LYS A 190 -17.23 0.17 16.47
C LYS A 190 -17.14 -1.32 16.14
N PRO A 191 -17.13 -2.20 17.15
CA PRO A 191 -17.02 -3.64 16.94
C PRO A 191 -18.28 -4.21 16.28
N GLY A 192 -18.07 -5.27 15.50
CA GLY A 192 -19.11 -6.05 14.84
C GLY A 192 -19.12 -7.52 15.27
N THR A 193 -19.41 -8.43 14.34
CA THR A 193 -19.46 -9.87 14.58
C THR A 193 -18.18 -10.37 15.26
N GLY A 194 -18.32 -11.10 16.37
CA GLY A 194 -17.19 -11.65 17.13
C GLY A 194 -16.39 -10.61 17.91
N GLY A 195 -16.90 -9.37 18.06
CA GLY A 195 -16.20 -8.29 18.75
C GLY A 195 -15.06 -7.67 17.94
N LEU A 196 -14.91 -8.03 16.66
CA LEU A 196 -13.89 -7.48 15.79
C LEU A 196 -14.26 -6.06 15.38
N VAL A 197 -13.32 -5.12 15.51
CA VAL A 197 -13.48 -3.76 15.00
C VAL A 197 -12.93 -3.74 13.57
N PRO A 198 -13.73 -3.34 12.56
CA PRO A 198 -13.23 -3.18 11.20
C PRO A 198 -12.00 -2.24 11.19
N ALA A 199 -10.92 -2.67 10.57
CA ALA A 199 -9.68 -1.90 10.49
C ALA A 199 -9.57 -1.22 9.12
N ILE A 200 -9.34 0.09 9.11
CA ILE A 200 -9.01 0.84 7.89
C ILE A 200 -7.49 0.93 7.76
N GLY A 201 -6.98 0.66 6.57
CA GLY A 201 -5.59 0.90 6.21
C GLY A 201 -5.48 1.82 4.99
N VAL A 202 -4.36 2.51 4.89
CA VAL A 202 -3.97 3.26 3.70
C VAL A 202 -2.59 2.78 3.30
N CYS A 203 -2.49 2.32 2.06
CA CYS A 203 -1.28 1.76 1.48
C CYS A 203 -0.92 2.53 0.20
N GLY A 204 0.37 2.53 -0.16
CA GLY A 204 0.90 3.48 -1.14
C GLY A 204 1.40 4.79 -0.52
N PHE A 205 1.86 5.70 -1.36
CA PHE A 205 2.35 7.01 -0.96
C PHE A 205 1.33 8.08 -1.40
N PRO A 206 0.63 8.77 -0.48
CA PRO A 206 -0.40 9.77 -0.81
C PRO A 206 0.21 11.03 -1.42
N ALA A 207 0.61 10.93 -2.68
CA ALA A 207 1.18 12.00 -3.49
C ALA A 207 0.34 12.21 -4.75
N ILE A 208 0.34 13.43 -5.27
CA ILE A 208 -0.31 13.76 -6.54
C ILE A 208 0.15 12.81 -7.66
N GLY A 209 -0.81 12.18 -8.36
CA GLY A 209 -0.55 11.25 -9.45
C GLY A 209 -0.25 9.81 -9.04
N ASN A 210 -0.10 9.51 -7.74
CA ASN A 210 0.14 8.15 -7.28
C ASN A 210 -1.16 7.37 -7.08
N PRO A 211 -1.10 6.03 -7.16
CA PRO A 211 -2.13 5.18 -6.60
C PRO A 211 -2.13 5.28 -5.06
N LEU A 212 -3.33 5.30 -4.49
CA LEU A 212 -3.61 5.23 -3.07
C LEU A 212 -4.59 4.07 -2.84
N ASP A 213 -4.17 3.08 -2.06
CA ASP A 213 -4.99 1.92 -1.76
C ASP A 213 -5.60 2.07 -0.37
N VAL A 214 -6.93 2.01 -0.28
CA VAL A 214 -7.66 2.07 0.98
C VAL A 214 -8.21 0.69 1.27
N THR A 215 -7.76 0.11 2.37
CA THR A 215 -8.10 -1.25 2.76
C THR A 215 -9.10 -1.28 3.91
N LEU A 216 -9.87 -2.35 3.94
CA LEU A 216 -10.76 -2.76 5.00
C LEU A 216 -10.34 -4.17 5.40
N ASP A 217 -10.08 -4.40 6.68
CA ASP A 217 -9.83 -5.72 7.26
C ASP A 217 -10.67 -5.91 8.54
N LEU A 218 -10.73 -7.13 9.07
CA LEU A 218 -11.46 -7.49 10.29
C LEU A 218 -12.96 -7.13 10.27
N ALA A 219 -13.55 -6.96 9.08
CA ALA A 219 -14.97 -6.73 8.90
C ALA A 219 -15.75 -8.06 8.90
N ALA A 220 -17.08 -8.03 8.96
CA ALA A 220 -17.86 -9.24 8.70
C ALA A 220 -17.61 -9.76 7.27
N ARG A 221 -17.43 -11.07 7.12
CA ARG A 221 -17.23 -11.75 5.83
C ARG A 221 -18.49 -11.73 4.96
N ARG A 222 -18.33 -11.44 3.65
CA ARG A 222 -19.44 -11.38 2.67
C ARG A 222 -20.53 -10.36 3.06
N ALA A 223 -20.15 -9.34 3.81
CA ALA A 223 -21.03 -8.27 4.25
C ALA A 223 -20.97 -7.11 3.25
N PRO A 224 -22.10 -6.45 2.95
CA PRO A 224 -22.08 -5.15 2.29
C PRO A 224 -21.32 -4.14 3.16
N ALA A 225 -20.47 -3.35 2.53
CA ALA A 225 -19.72 -2.27 3.16
C ALA A 225 -19.71 -1.03 2.27
N VAL A 226 -19.39 0.12 2.85
CA VAL A 226 -19.27 1.39 2.13
C VAL A 226 -18.06 2.15 2.65
N LEU A 227 -17.24 2.64 1.72
CA LEU A 227 -16.21 3.63 2.03
C LEU A 227 -16.83 5.01 1.96
N LEU A 228 -16.80 5.73 3.07
CA LEU A 228 -17.16 7.15 3.12
C LEU A 228 -15.92 7.99 2.83
N ILE A 229 -16.08 9.03 2.00
CA ILE A 229 -15.03 9.94 1.58
C ILE A 229 -15.51 11.37 1.83
N GLY A 230 -14.70 12.20 2.49
CA GLY A 230 -15.06 13.61 2.70
C GLY A 230 -14.11 14.36 3.62
N SER A 231 -14.65 15.22 4.48
CA SER A 231 -13.87 15.97 5.46
C SER A 231 -13.92 15.30 6.83
N GLN A 232 -12.93 15.59 7.67
CA GLN A 232 -12.89 15.07 9.04
C GLN A 232 -14.14 15.52 9.81
N GLY A 233 -14.78 14.58 10.50
CA GLY A 233 -15.98 14.77 11.31
C GLY A 233 -15.87 14.10 12.67
N ASN A 234 -16.90 14.26 13.50
CA ASN A 234 -17.02 13.61 14.80
C ASN A 234 -18.48 13.66 15.29
N ALA A 235 -19.41 13.11 14.51
CA ALA A 235 -20.83 13.15 14.82
C ALA A 235 -21.26 11.85 15.55
N PRO A 236 -21.62 11.90 16.84
CA PRO A 236 -22.11 10.72 17.55
C PRO A 236 -23.52 10.37 17.07
N LEU A 237 -23.74 9.09 16.73
CA LEU A 237 -25.01 8.54 16.24
C LEU A 237 -25.65 7.60 17.27
N GLY A 238 -25.35 7.81 18.55
CA GLY A 238 -25.83 6.96 19.64
C GLY A 238 -25.32 5.52 19.53
N PRO A 239 -26.19 4.50 19.57
CA PRO A 239 -25.77 3.10 19.54
C PRO A 239 -25.15 2.69 18.20
N MET A 240 -25.34 3.48 17.14
CA MET A 240 -24.72 3.24 15.83
C MET A 240 -23.22 3.54 15.80
N GLY A 241 -22.70 4.27 16.80
CA GLY A 241 -21.28 4.66 16.89
C GLY A 241 -21.03 6.11 16.49
N THR A 242 -19.88 6.40 15.89
CA THR A 242 -19.46 7.76 15.54
C THR A 242 -19.17 7.88 14.05
N LEU A 243 -19.83 8.83 13.41
CA LEU A 243 -19.52 9.25 12.05
C LEU A 243 -18.31 10.18 12.07
N LEU A 244 -17.16 9.62 11.71
CA LEU A 244 -15.84 10.28 11.75
C LEU A 244 -15.53 11.02 10.45
N VAL A 245 -16.34 10.84 9.41
CA VAL A 245 -16.22 11.53 8.11
C VAL A 245 -17.53 12.22 7.80
N ILE A 246 -17.49 13.50 7.44
CA ILE A 246 -18.64 14.19 6.84
C ILE A 246 -18.60 13.87 5.35
N PRO A 247 -19.46 12.96 4.85
CA PRO A 247 -19.30 12.40 3.52
C PRO A 247 -19.67 13.41 2.45
N VAL A 248 -18.81 13.53 1.44
CA VAL A 248 -19.12 14.18 0.15
C VAL A 248 -19.30 13.14 -0.96
N GLY A 249 -18.84 11.90 -0.72
CA GLY A 249 -18.99 10.77 -1.61
C GLY A 249 -18.97 9.44 -0.85
N GLN A 250 -19.43 8.38 -1.51
CA GLN A 250 -19.44 7.03 -0.95
C GLN A 250 -19.24 5.98 -2.04
N ILE A 251 -18.59 4.87 -1.70
CA ILE A 251 -18.34 3.76 -2.64
C ILE A 251 -18.77 2.45 -1.99
N PRO A 252 -19.85 1.81 -2.48
CA PRO A 252 -20.30 0.53 -1.96
C PRO A 252 -19.39 -0.61 -2.45
N VAL A 253 -19.14 -1.57 -1.57
CA VAL A 253 -18.40 -2.80 -1.85
C VAL A 253 -19.06 -3.96 -1.10
N THR A 254 -18.73 -5.19 -1.48
CA THR A 254 -19.04 -6.37 -0.66
C THR A 254 -17.71 -6.96 -0.20
N THR A 255 -17.57 -7.21 1.11
CA THR A 255 -16.34 -7.78 1.64
C THR A 255 -16.12 -9.19 1.09
N GLY A 256 -14.91 -9.45 0.63
CA GLY A 256 -14.49 -10.78 0.20
C GLY A 256 -14.16 -11.69 1.39
N SER A 257 -13.84 -12.95 1.11
CA SER A 257 -13.01 -13.73 2.01
C SER A 257 -11.55 -13.40 1.76
N ILE A 258 -10.89 -12.87 2.77
CA ILE A 258 -9.44 -12.76 2.86
C ILE A 258 -8.93 -14.01 3.60
N PHE A 259 -7.67 -14.38 3.38
CA PHE A 259 -6.95 -15.39 4.17
C PHE A 259 -6.62 -14.88 5.59
N SER A 260 -7.54 -14.14 6.22
CA SER A 260 -7.35 -13.63 7.56
C SER A 260 -7.33 -14.80 8.54
N PRO A 261 -6.48 -14.78 9.58
CA PRO A 261 -6.48 -15.81 10.62
C PRO A 261 -7.82 -15.92 11.37
N ALA A 262 -8.71 -14.92 11.23
CA ALA A 262 -10.06 -14.98 11.73
C ALA A 262 -11.02 -15.54 10.66
N PRO A 263 -11.58 -16.75 10.83
CA PRO A 263 -12.41 -17.43 9.81
C PRO A 263 -13.72 -16.69 9.43
N LEU A 264 -14.10 -15.71 10.24
CA LEU A 264 -15.28 -14.86 10.04
C LEU A 264 -14.95 -13.45 9.52
N ALA A 265 -13.66 -13.12 9.38
CA ALA A 265 -13.24 -11.81 8.89
C ALA A 265 -13.33 -11.72 7.35
N GLY A 266 -13.86 -10.61 6.90
CA GLY A 266 -13.85 -10.15 5.51
C GLY A 266 -12.96 -8.93 5.35
N ALA A 267 -12.59 -8.69 4.09
CA ALA A 267 -11.79 -7.54 3.71
C ALA A 267 -12.23 -6.97 2.37
N ALA A 268 -11.82 -5.75 2.10
CA ALA A 268 -11.92 -5.10 0.80
C ALA A 268 -10.69 -4.22 0.58
N THR A 269 -10.36 -3.95 -0.68
CA THR A 269 -9.35 -2.97 -1.07
C THR A 269 -9.90 -2.16 -2.22
N LEU A 270 -9.82 -0.83 -2.11
CA LEU A 270 -10.14 0.09 -3.19
C LEU A 270 -8.89 0.88 -3.56
N SER A 271 -8.55 0.87 -4.84
CA SER A 271 -7.43 1.61 -5.40
C SER A 271 -7.92 2.89 -6.05
N PHE A 272 -7.37 4.03 -5.66
CA PHE A 272 -7.66 5.34 -6.21
C PHE A 272 -6.42 5.91 -6.88
N ALA A 273 -6.57 6.52 -8.06
CA ALA A 273 -5.54 7.39 -8.59
C ALA A 273 -5.74 8.79 -8.00
N VAL A 274 -4.75 9.32 -7.29
CA VAL A 274 -4.76 10.75 -6.90
C VAL A 274 -4.63 11.57 -8.19
N PRO A 275 -5.58 12.46 -8.52
CA PRO A 275 -5.52 13.24 -9.76
C PRO A 275 -4.20 14.00 -9.89
N PHE A 276 -3.68 14.15 -11.11
CA PHE A 276 -2.48 14.93 -11.39
C PHE A 276 -2.78 16.44 -11.39
N ASP A 277 -3.29 16.95 -10.27
CA ASP A 277 -3.62 18.36 -10.04
C ASP A 277 -2.78 18.91 -8.87
N PRO A 278 -1.81 19.80 -9.15
CA PRO A 278 -0.96 20.39 -8.11
C PRO A 278 -1.71 21.16 -7.03
N THR A 279 -2.93 21.65 -7.29
CA THR A 279 -3.72 22.40 -6.30
C THR A 279 -4.25 21.52 -5.17
N LEU A 280 -4.23 20.19 -5.33
CA LEU A 280 -4.60 19.22 -4.31
C LEU A 280 -3.51 18.99 -3.26
N ARG A 281 -2.31 19.56 -3.42
CA ARG A 281 -1.23 19.44 -2.43
C ARG A 281 -1.66 20.05 -1.09
N GLY A 282 -1.44 19.30 -0.02
CA GLY A 282 -1.86 19.64 1.33
C GLY A 282 -3.36 19.47 1.58
N ALA A 283 -4.15 19.07 0.57
CA ALA A 283 -5.57 18.86 0.75
C ALA A 283 -5.80 17.65 1.68
N PRO A 284 -6.59 17.82 2.75
CA PRO A 284 -6.99 16.73 3.61
C PRO A 284 -8.19 15.97 3.03
N VAL A 285 -8.12 14.64 3.03
CA VAL A 285 -9.20 13.74 2.66
C VAL A 285 -9.42 12.77 3.82
N ALA A 286 -10.61 12.79 4.40
CA ALA A 286 -11.00 11.88 5.45
C ALA A 286 -11.74 10.67 4.88
N LEU A 287 -11.41 9.48 5.40
CA LEU A 287 -11.94 8.20 4.93
C LEU A 287 -12.40 7.36 6.13
N GLN A 288 -13.49 6.61 5.97
CA GLN A 288 -14.00 5.68 6.99
C GLN A 288 -14.81 4.56 6.34
N TRP A 289 -14.61 3.32 6.78
CA TRP A 289 -15.44 2.19 6.37
C TRP A 289 -16.62 1.97 7.30
N TRP A 290 -17.78 1.71 6.71
CA TRP A 290 -18.99 1.24 7.40
C TRP A 290 -19.43 -0.10 6.82
N VAL A 291 -19.86 -1.03 7.68
CA VAL A 291 -20.15 -2.43 7.31
C VAL A 291 -21.51 -2.82 7.87
N LEU A 292 -22.39 -3.34 6.99
CA LEU A 292 -23.65 -3.96 7.40
C LEU A 292 -23.36 -5.34 8.00
N ASP A 293 -23.33 -5.39 9.32
CA ASP A 293 -22.83 -6.51 10.10
C ASP A 293 -23.92 -6.99 11.07
N ALA A 294 -24.59 -8.09 10.73
CA ALA A 294 -25.72 -8.60 11.52
C ALA A 294 -25.38 -8.98 12.97
N GLY A 295 -24.09 -9.18 13.29
CA GLY A 295 -23.64 -9.46 14.66
C GLY A 295 -23.26 -8.21 15.47
N ALA A 296 -23.28 -7.03 14.84
CA ALA A 296 -23.02 -5.76 15.50
C ALA A 296 -24.28 -5.18 16.17
N VAL A 297 -24.09 -4.30 17.15
CA VAL A 297 -25.19 -3.48 17.70
C VAL A 297 -25.80 -2.64 16.56
N GLU A 298 -27.13 -2.59 16.44
CA GLU A 298 -27.84 -1.97 15.30
C GLU A 298 -27.46 -2.51 13.91
N SER A 299 -26.92 -3.73 13.84
CA SER A 299 -26.46 -4.37 12.59
C SER A 299 -25.40 -3.56 11.82
N LEU A 300 -24.60 -2.76 12.52
CA LEU A 300 -23.65 -1.83 11.91
C LEU A 300 -22.33 -1.77 12.70
N SER A 301 -21.23 -2.04 12.01
CA SER A 301 -19.86 -1.83 12.51
C SER A 301 -19.13 -0.83 11.61
N HIS A 302 -18.09 -0.18 12.13
CA HIS A 302 -17.32 0.79 11.35
C HIS A 302 -15.87 0.87 11.84
N SER A 303 -14.98 1.30 10.97
CA SER A 303 -13.59 1.53 11.32
C SER A 303 -13.39 2.84 12.09
N ASP A 304 -12.17 3.03 12.57
CA ASP A 304 -11.61 4.36 12.80
C ASP A 304 -11.70 5.22 11.53
N GLY A 305 -11.49 6.53 11.66
CA GLY A 305 -11.24 7.41 10.53
C GLY A 305 -9.77 7.39 10.15
N VAL A 306 -9.45 7.65 8.89
CA VAL A 306 -8.09 8.00 8.46
C VAL A 306 -8.10 9.34 7.73
N LEU A 307 -7.23 10.24 8.17
CA LEU A 307 -7.01 11.53 7.54
C LEU A 307 -5.79 11.41 6.64
N VAL A 308 -6.01 11.47 5.34
CA VAL A 308 -4.96 11.51 4.34
C VAL A 308 -4.71 12.97 3.94
N THR A 309 -3.52 13.50 4.21
CA THR A 309 -3.10 14.79 3.65
C THR A 309 -2.29 14.51 2.41
N LEU A 310 -2.64 15.05 1.25
CA LEU A 310 -1.91 14.78 0.00
C LEU A 310 -0.59 15.57 -0.09
N GLY A 311 0.47 14.96 -0.61
CA GLY A 311 1.76 15.60 -0.90
C GLY A 311 1.90 16.09 -2.35
#